data_AF-A0A5H2YEJ8-F1
#
_entry.id   AF-A0A5H2YEJ8-F1
#
_cell.length_a   1.000
_cell.length_b   1.000
_cell.length_c   1.000
_cell.angle_alpha   90.00
_cell.angle_beta   90.00
_cell.angle_gamma   90.00
#
_symmetry.space_group_name_H-M   'P 1'
#
loop_
_entity.id
_entity.type
_entity.pdbx_description
1 polymer ?
#
loop_
_entity_poly.entity_id
_entity_poly.type
_entity_poly.pdbx_seq_one_letter_code
_entity_poly.pdbx_strand_id
1 'polypeptide(L)'
;MKNNPEPLRPNIRVDWVGTVDQGRRLEISAEFNNTAYELLSVVADEIDESLWVEFFVEGKCLQIPFHVLADAVKISPEGVHSEAWYAQHVYSKQDNA
;
A
#
# COMPACT_ATOMS: atom_id res chain seq x y z
N MET A 1 6.43 -3.21 -27.10
CA MET A 1 6.59 -3.15 -25.63
C MET A 1 6.00 -1.84 -25.16
N LYS A 2 5.02 -1.85 -24.26
CA LYS A 2 4.61 -0.61 -23.59
C LYS A 2 5.74 -0.25 -22.63
N ASN A 3 6.40 0.89 -22.82
CA ASN A 3 7.35 1.40 -21.84
C ASN A 3 6.55 1.69 -20.57
N ASN A 4 6.69 0.84 -19.55
CA ASN A 4 6.17 1.18 -18.24
C ASN A 4 6.99 2.37 -17.72
N PRO A 5 6.34 3.46 -17.29
CA PRO A 5 7.07 4.57 -16.70
C PRO A 5 7.86 4.07 -15.48
N GLU A 6 9.04 4.65 -15.24
CA GLU A 6 9.82 4.33 -14.05
C GLU A 6 9.00 4.63 -12.78
N PRO A 7 9.10 3.78 -11.74
CA PRO A 7 8.35 3.98 -10.51
C PRO A 7 8.82 5.23 -9.78
N LEU A 8 7.89 6.14 -9.48
CA LEU A 8 8.13 7.32 -8.65
C LEU A 8 8.21 6.93 -7.17
N ARG A 9 9.09 7.60 -6.42
CA ARG A 9 9.26 7.44 -4.97
C ARG A 9 9.07 8.78 -4.26
N PRO A 10 7.81 9.26 -4.14
CA PRO A 10 7.52 10.57 -3.54
C PRO A 10 7.78 10.57 -2.03
N ASN A 11 7.77 11.77 -1.43
CA ASN A 11 7.73 11.89 0.02
C ASN A 11 6.35 11.41 0.53
N ILE A 12 6.35 10.57 1.56
CA ILE A 12 5.14 10.00 2.15
C ILE A 12 4.88 10.66 3.50
N ARG A 13 3.63 11.02 3.74
CA ARG A 13 3.16 11.52 5.04
C ARG A 13 2.11 10.57 5.61
N VAL A 14 2.11 10.48 6.93
CA VAL A 14 1.13 9.71 7.70
C VAL A 14 0.58 10.64 8.75
N ASP A 15 -0.70 10.96 8.63
CA ASP A 15 -1.35 11.98 9.44
C ASP A 15 -2.64 11.44 10.05
N TRP A 16 -2.96 11.90 11.25
CA TRP A 16 -4.28 11.68 11.83
C TRP A 16 -5.23 12.76 11.34
N VAL A 17 -6.35 12.35 10.75
CA VAL A 17 -7.33 13.25 10.14
C VAL A 17 -8.69 13.07 10.81
N GLY A 18 -9.48 14.15 10.87
CA GLY A 18 -10.77 14.19 11.55
C GLY A 18 -10.68 14.58 13.03
N THR A 19 -11.83 14.95 13.60
CA THR A 19 -11.99 15.13 15.05
C THR A 19 -12.59 13.88 15.68
N VAL A 20 -12.53 13.77 17.02
CA VAL A 20 -13.14 12.63 17.75
C VAL A 20 -14.63 12.48 17.40
N ASP A 21 -15.33 13.61 17.26
CA ASP A 21 -16.77 13.64 16.97
C ASP A 21 -17.11 13.25 15.52
N GLN A 22 -16.11 13.15 14.63
CA GLN A 22 -16.27 12.85 13.20
C GLN A 22 -15.74 11.46 12.81
N GLY A 23 -15.26 10.68 13.78
CA GLY A 23 -14.47 9.49 13.51
C GLY A 23 -13.04 9.87 13.12
N ARG A 24 -12.07 9.50 13.96
CA ARG A 24 -10.66 9.75 13.69
C ARG A 24 -10.13 8.69 12.72
N ARG A 25 -9.49 9.12 11.64
CA ARG A 25 -8.86 8.23 10.66
C ARG A 25 -7.36 8.46 10.57
N LEU A 26 -6.63 7.44 10.12
CA LEU A 26 -5.20 7.56 9.80
C LEU A 26 -5.05 7.62 8.28
N GLU A 27 -4.46 8.68 7.76
CA GLU A 27 -4.32 8.91 6.32
C GLU A 27 -2.86 8.77 5.89
N ILE A 28 -2.62 8.09 4.77
CA ILE A 28 -1.33 8.07 4.08
C ILE A 28 -1.47 8.88 2.79
N SER A 29 -0.61 9.88 2.65
CA SER A 29 -0.57 10.73 1.45
C SER A 29 0.83 10.79 0.85
N ALA A 30 0.89 11.04 -0.46
CA ALA A 30 2.11 11.30 -1.19
C ALA A 30 2.17 12.75 -1.66
N GLU A 31 3.32 13.38 -1.47
CA GLU A 31 3.59 14.69 -2.06
C GLU A 31 4.18 14.54 -3.46
N PHE A 32 3.44 15.02 -4.46
CA PHE A 32 3.86 14.99 -5.86
C PHE A 32 3.53 16.32 -6.53
N ASN A 33 4.49 16.94 -7.23
CA ASN A 33 4.32 18.25 -7.86
C ASN A 33 3.69 19.31 -6.92
N ASN A 34 4.22 19.41 -5.69
CA ASN A 34 3.75 20.31 -4.63
C ASN A 34 2.26 20.13 -4.26
N THR A 35 1.67 19.00 -4.60
CA THR A 35 0.29 18.63 -4.28
C THR A 35 0.31 17.37 -3.44
N ALA A 36 -0.44 17.37 -2.34
CA ALA A 36 -0.66 16.16 -1.54
C ALA A 36 -1.80 15.35 -2.18
N TYR A 37 -1.54 14.07 -2.42
CA TYR A 37 -2.52 13.11 -2.89
C TYR A 37 -2.76 12.06 -1.82
N GLU A 38 -4.00 11.91 -1.39
CA GLU A 38 -4.42 10.79 -0.54
C GLU A 38 -4.22 9.48 -1.30
N LEU A 39 -3.49 8.54 -0.69
CA LEU A 39 -3.27 7.21 -1.25
C LEU A 39 -4.24 6.21 -0.65
N LEU A 40 -4.32 6.18 0.68
CA LEU A 40 -5.23 5.34 1.44
C LEU A 40 -5.48 5.95 2.82
N SER A 41 -6.54 5.48 3.47
CA SER A 41 -6.80 5.77 4.87
C SER A 41 -7.17 4.50 5.64
N VAL A 42 -7.02 4.53 6.97
CA VAL A 42 -7.51 3.50 7.89
C VAL A 42 -8.62 4.11 8.72
N VAL A 43 -9.78 3.47 8.68
CA VAL A 43 -11.01 3.88 9.37
C VAL A 43 -11.53 2.74 10.24
N ALA A 44 -12.36 3.06 11.23
CA ALA A 44 -13.14 2.09 11.99
C ALA A 44 -14.57 2.05 11.45
N ASP A 45 -15.18 0.86 11.41
CA ASP A 45 -16.59 0.69 11.08
C ASP A 45 -17.47 1.20 12.24
N GLU A 46 -18.52 1.96 11.93
CA GLU A 46 -19.40 2.58 12.94
C GLU A 46 -20.24 1.56 13.74
N ILE A 47 -20.39 0.32 13.24
CA ILE A 47 -21.23 -0.71 13.86
C ILE A 47 -20.45 -1.55 14.84
N ASP A 48 -19.24 -1.99 14.46
CA ASP A 48 -18.47 -2.98 15.21
C ASP A 48 -17.02 -2.59 15.53
N GLU A 49 -16.60 -1.37 15.18
CA GLU A 49 -15.25 -0.84 15.39
C GLU A 49 -14.14 -1.67 14.70
N SER A 50 -14.48 -2.53 13.74
CA SER A 50 -13.50 -3.23 12.93
C SER A 50 -12.72 -2.25 12.05
N LEU A 51 -11.41 -2.49 11.87
CA LEU A 51 -10.56 -1.61 11.08
C LEU A 51 -10.56 -1.98 9.60
N TRP A 52 -10.72 -0.96 8.76
CA TRP A 52 -10.74 -1.06 7.31
C TRP A 52 -9.72 -0.11 6.69
N VAL A 53 -9.14 -0.55 5.58
CA VAL A 53 -8.30 0.30 4.73
C VAL A 53 -9.17 0.77 3.58
N GLU A 54 -9.31 2.08 3.42
CA GLU A 54 -10.01 2.73 2.32
C GLU A 54 -9.03 3.24 1.27
N PHE A 55 -9.38 3.10 -0.01
CA PHE A 55 -8.65 3.69 -1.12
C PHE A 55 -9.58 3.93 -2.31
N PHE A 56 -9.22 4.88 -3.18
CA PHE A 56 -10.05 5.27 -4.31
C PHE A 56 -9.57 4.65 -5.62
N VAL A 57 -10.46 3.93 -6.30
CA VAL A 57 -10.22 3.36 -7.64
C VAL A 57 -11.37 3.75 -8.54
N GLU A 58 -11.06 4.40 -9.67
CA GLU A 58 -12.06 4.84 -10.66
C GLU A 58 -13.21 5.67 -10.04
N GLY A 59 -12.87 6.53 -9.06
CA GLY A 59 -13.84 7.38 -8.36
C GLY A 59 -14.71 6.65 -7.33
N LYS A 60 -14.44 5.37 -7.06
CA LYS A 60 -15.13 4.58 -6.04
C LYS A 60 -14.23 4.39 -4.83
N CYS A 61 -14.79 4.54 -3.64
CA CYS A 61 -14.13 4.10 -2.41
C CYS A 61 -14.25 2.58 -2.30
N LEU A 62 -13.13 1.90 -2.21
CA LEU A 62 -13.04 0.48 -1.91
C LEU A 62 -12.46 0.30 -0.52
N GLN A 63 -12.97 -0.70 0.20
CA GLN A 63 -12.50 -1.04 1.53
C GLN A 63 -12.04 -2.49 1.56
N ILE A 64 -10.92 -2.73 2.24
CA ILE A 64 -10.49 -4.09 2.62
C ILE A 64 -10.27 -4.16 4.13
N PRO A 65 -10.45 -5.33 4.76
CA PRO A 65 -10.13 -5.47 6.17
C PRO A 65 -8.66 -5.16 6.44
N PHE A 66 -8.37 -4.38 7.48
CA PHE A 66 -7.01 -3.92 7.80
C PHE A 66 -6.02 -5.09 7.95
N HIS A 67 -6.45 -6.20 8.55
CA HIS A 67 -5.60 -7.37 8.76
C HIS A 67 -5.05 -7.94 7.44
N VAL A 68 -5.80 -7.85 6.34
CA VAL A 68 -5.35 -8.34 5.02
C VAL A 68 -4.13 -7.56 4.54
N LEU A 69 -4.14 -6.23 4.65
CA LEU A 69 -3.00 -5.40 4.27
C LEU A 69 -1.83 -5.62 5.24
N ALA A 70 -2.10 -5.67 6.55
CA ALA A 70 -1.08 -5.88 7.56
C ALA A 70 -0.33 -7.22 7.37
N ASP A 71 -1.08 -8.31 7.11
CA ASP A 71 -0.51 -9.62 6.85
C ASP A 71 0.29 -9.64 5.55
N ALA A 72 -0.24 -9.02 4.48
CA ALA A 72 0.47 -8.91 3.20
C ALA A 72 1.82 -8.18 3.35
N VAL A 73 1.85 -7.05 4.07
CA VAL A 73 3.09 -6.32 4.35
C VAL A 73 4.06 -7.19 5.13
N LYS A 74 3.58 -7.92 6.14
CA LYS A 74 4.40 -8.77 7.01
C LYS A 74 5.07 -9.92 6.26
N ILE A 75 4.34 -10.60 5.36
CA ILE A 75 4.88 -11.75 4.61
C ILE A 75 5.69 -11.33 3.37
N SER A 76 5.50 -10.11 2.87
CA SER A 76 6.14 -9.65 1.63
C SER A 76 7.67 -9.84 1.59
N PRO A 77 8.45 -9.61 2.68
CA PRO A 77 9.90 -9.77 2.63
C PRO A 77 10.36 -11.23 2.43
N GLU A 78 9.48 -12.22 2.65
CA GLU A 78 9.81 -13.64 2.52
C GLU A 78 9.80 -14.12 1.06
N GLY A 79 9.07 -13.43 0.17
CA GLY A 79 8.86 -13.90 -1.21
C GLY A 79 8.78 -12.83 -2.28
N VAL A 80 8.78 -11.54 -1.92
CA VAL A 80 8.77 -10.45 -2.92
C VAL A 80 10.21 -10.07 -3.27
N HIS A 81 10.66 -10.56 -4.42
CA HIS A 81 11.95 -10.21 -5.00
C HIS A 81 11.79 -9.72 -6.44
N SER A 82 12.75 -8.95 -6.93
CA SER A 82 12.78 -8.54 -8.33
C SER A 82 13.11 -9.72 -9.26
N GLU A 83 12.72 -9.63 -10.53
CA GLU A 83 13.08 -10.63 -11.54
C GLU A 83 14.60 -10.87 -11.60
N ALA A 84 15.39 -9.79 -11.51
CA ALA A 84 16.85 -9.86 -11.49
C ALA A 84 17.39 -10.65 -10.29
N TRP A 85 16.76 -10.53 -9.12
CA TRP A 85 17.14 -11.32 -7.95
C TRP A 85 16.91 -12.82 -8.19
N TYR A 86 15.75 -13.20 -8.75
CA TYR A 86 15.45 -14.60 -9.06
C TYR A 86 16.39 -15.20 -10.11
N ALA A 87 16.74 -14.44 -11.14
CA ALA A 87 17.76 -14.82 -12.13
C ALA A 87 19.09 -15.22 -11.48
N GLN A 88 19.50 -14.48 -10.45
CA GLN A 88 20.78 -14.69 -9.77
C GLN A 88 20.75 -15.75 -8.66
N HIS A 89 19.60 -16.01 -8.05
CA HIS A 89 19.51 -16.82 -6.82
C HIS A 89 18.80 -18.18 -7.01
N VAL A 90 18.01 -18.33 -8.06
CA VAL A 90 17.21 -19.55 -8.32
C VAL A 90 17.60 -20.20 -9.65
N TYR A 91 17.58 -19.46 -10.76
CA TYR A 91 17.86 -20.03 -12.08
C TYR A 91 19.33 -20.39 -12.28
N SER A 92 20.26 -19.57 -11.78
CA SER A 92 21.71 -19.85 -11.76
C SER A 92 22.11 -21.10 -10.96
N LYS A 93 21.25 -21.58 -10.04
CA LYS A 93 21.44 -22.81 -9.27
C LYS A 93 20.91 -24.05 -9.99
N GLN A 94 19.98 -23.92 -10.93
CA GLN A 94 19.43 -25.05 -11.69
C GLN A 94 20.33 -25.45 -12.87
N ASP A 95 21.13 -24.52 -13.41
CA ASP A 95 22.07 -24.82 -14.50
C ASP A 95 23.39 -25.50 -14.03
N ASN A 96 23.55 -25.73 -12.73
CA ASN A 96 24.72 -26.40 -12.12
C ASN A 96 24.35 -27.71 -11.41
N ALA A 97 23.17 -28.27 -11.65
CA ALA A 97 22.68 -29.53 -11.07
C ALA A 97 22.53 -30.63 -12.13
#